data_AF-A0A7J3XTJ0-F1
#
_entry.id   AF-A0A7J3XTJ0-F1
#
_cell.length_a   1.000
_cell.length_b   1.000
_cell.length_c   1.000
_cell.angle_alpha   90.00
_cell.angle_beta   90.00
_cell.angle_gamma   90.00
#
_symmetry.space_group_name_H-M   'P 1'
#
loop_
_entity.id
_entity.type
_entity.pdbx_description
1 polymer ?
#
loop_
_entity_poly.entity_id
_entity_poly.type
_entity_poly.pdbx_seq_one_letter_code
_entity_poly.pdbx_strand_id
1 'polypeptide(L)' 'MEASDVVSLDRELKVVLKTGNVVLGGREVLKVISFGKGKLVIIASNCPELIKEQIEYYAKLSSIPVYHAPYTSMEIG' A
#
# COMPACT_ATOMS: atom_id res chain seq x y z
N MET A 1 -23.19 -9.82 -5.93
CA MET A 1 -23.36 -8.63 -5.06
C MET A 1 -21.98 -8.35 -4.51
N GLU A 2 -21.18 -7.50 -5.16
CA GLU A 2 -19.86 -7.00 -4.67
C GLU A 2 -19.20 -6.13 -5.78
N ALA A 3 -19.88 -5.07 -6.22
CA ALA A 3 -19.32 -4.11 -7.19
C ALA A 3 -19.27 -2.67 -6.64
N SER A 4 -19.62 -2.49 -5.36
CA SER A 4 -19.74 -1.18 -4.70
C SER A 4 -18.44 -0.71 -4.02
N ASP A 5 -17.53 -1.61 -3.69
CA ASP A 5 -16.44 -1.32 -2.76
C ASP A 5 -15.16 -0.84 -3.45
N VAL A 6 -14.90 -1.28 -4.69
CA VAL A 6 -13.71 -0.88 -5.47
C VAL A 6 -13.75 0.58 -5.93
N VAL A 7 -14.93 1.13 -6.21
CA VAL A 7 -15.10 2.55 -6.63
C VAL A 7 -14.90 3.50 -5.45
N SER A 8 -15.25 3.06 -4.24
CA SER A 8 -15.07 3.84 -3.00
C SER A 8 -13.59 3.91 -2.62
N LEU A 9 -12.86 2.81 -2.77
CA LEU A 9 -11.44 2.72 -2.44
C LEU A 9 -10.58 3.71 -3.25
N ASP A 10 -10.85 3.88 -4.56
CA ASP A 10 -10.13 4.83 -5.42
C ASP A 10 -10.32 6.29 -4.96
N ARG A 11 -11.55 6.65 -4.58
CA ARG A 11 -11.84 7.98 -4.02
C ARG A 11 -11.15 8.20 -2.69
N GLU A 12 -11.20 7.22 -1.79
CA GLU A 12 -10.56 7.29 -0.48
C GLU A 12 -9.03 7.37 -0.61
N LEU A 13 -8.43 6.59 -1.51
CA LEU A 13 -7.01 6.68 -1.84
C LEU A 13 -6.65 8.09 -2.32
N LYS A 14 -7.40 8.65 -3.28
CA LYS A 14 -7.16 10.03 -3.76
C LYS A 14 -7.26 11.07 -2.66
N VAL A 15 -8.17 10.91 -1.71
CA VAL A 15 -8.28 11.79 -0.55
C VAL A 15 -7.06 11.61 0.35
N VAL A 16 -6.70 10.37 0.71
CA VAL A 16 -5.56 10.07 1.58
C VAL A 16 -4.23 10.53 0.97
N LEU A 17 -4.05 10.41 -0.35
CA LEU A 17 -2.88 10.93 -1.06
C LEU A 17 -2.82 12.47 -1.04
N LYS A 18 -3.97 13.15 -1.09
CA LYS A 18 -4.04 14.62 -1.10
C LYS A 18 -3.97 15.26 0.28
N THR A 19 -4.61 14.66 1.28
CA THR A 19 -4.81 15.27 2.61
C THR A 19 -4.13 14.48 3.73
N GLY A 20 -3.74 13.24 3.46
CA GLY A 20 -3.14 12.34 4.45
C GLY A 20 -1.62 12.37 4.45
N ASN A 21 -1.05 11.71 5.45
CA ASN A 21 0.39 11.45 5.52
C ASN A 21 0.65 10.07 4.94
N VAL A 22 1.09 10.06 3.68
CA VAL A 22 1.39 8.85 2.91
C VAL A 22 2.88 8.76 2.68
N VAL A 23 3.42 7.54 2.74
CA VAL A 23 4.81 7.25 2.40
C VAL A 23 4.80 6.49 1.09
N LEU A 24 5.43 7.07 0.07
CA LEU A 24 5.53 6.50 -1.27
C LEU A 24 6.95 6.00 -1.52
N GLY A 25 7.08 4.88 -2.21
CA GLY A 25 8.37 4.30 -2.61
C GLY A 25 8.80 3.09 -1.78
N GLY A 26 9.21 2.02 -2.45
CA GLY A 26 9.49 0.72 -1.81
C GLY A 26 10.55 0.76 -0.72
N ARG A 27 11.62 1.55 -0.88
CA ARG A 27 12.70 1.67 0.12
C ARG A 27 12.24 2.40 1.38
N GLU A 28 11.49 3.48 1.21
CA GLU A 28 10.98 4.30 2.32
C GLU A 28 9.92 3.52 3.11
N VAL A 29 9.03 2.82 2.38
CA VAL A 29 8.02 1.92 2.93
C VAL A 29 8.68 0.80 3.74
N LEU A 30 9.69 0.11 3.19
CA LEU A 30 10.43 -0.92 3.94
C LEU A 30 11.01 -0.38 5.25
N LYS A 31 11.59 0.82 5.23
CA LYS A 31 12.10 1.48 6.45
C LYS A 31 10.99 1.74 7.46
N VAL A 32 9.87 2.30 7.03
CA VAL A 32 8.72 2.64 7.88
C VAL A 32 8.08 1.40 8.50
N ILE A 33 7.87 0.34 7.71
CA ILE A 33 7.37 -0.95 8.18
C ILE A 33 8.38 -1.60 9.14
N SER A 34 9.70 -1.48 8.89
CA SER A 34 10.73 -2.03 9.79
C SER A 34 10.69 -1.40 11.18
N PHE A 35 10.20 -0.17 11.30
CA PHE A 35 9.96 0.50 12.59
C PHE A 35 8.59 0.17 13.21
N GLY A 36 7.79 -0.70 12.58
CA GLY A 36 6.41 -1.00 12.98
C GLY A 36 5.48 0.20 12.85
N LYS A 37 5.85 1.21 12.05
CA LYS A 37 5.03 2.39 11.82
C LYS A 37 4.25 2.18 10.53
N GLY A 38 2.93 2.34 10.58
CA GLY A 38 2.07 2.18 9.42
C GLY A 38 0.76 1.50 9.80
N LYS A 39 -0.34 1.95 9.19
CA LYS A 39 -1.68 1.39 9.44
C LYS A 39 -2.14 0.44 8.34
N LEU A 40 -1.64 0.65 7.13
CA LEU A 40 -1.99 -0.11 5.92
C LEU A 40 -0.82 0.02 4.95
N VAL A 41 -0.50 -1.07 4.27
CA VAL A 41 0.45 -1.07 3.16
C VAL A 41 -0.30 -1.41 1.88
N ILE A 42 -0.07 -0.63 0.82
CA ILE A 42 -0.67 -0.85 -0.49
C ILE A 42 0.43 -1.24 -1.46
N ILE A 43 0.26 -2.39 -2.12
CA ILE A 43 1.19 -2.91 -3.12
C ILE A 43 0.54 -2.74 -4.49
N ALA A 44 1.22 -2.03 -5.38
CA ALA A 44 0.77 -1.86 -6.76
C ALA A 44 0.95 -3.17 -7.56
N SER A 45 0.13 -3.36 -8.58
CA SER A 45 0.18 -4.56 -9.43
C SER A 45 1.49 -4.70 -10.22
N ASN A 46 2.23 -3.62 -10.41
CA ASN A 46 3.53 -3.60 -11.11
C ASN A 46 4.74 -3.64 -10.17
N CYS A 47 4.55 -3.83 -8.85
CA CYS A 47 5.67 -3.93 -7.92
C CYS A 47 6.52 -5.18 -8.20
N PRO A 48 7.86 -5.06 -8.27
CA PRO A 48 8.73 -6.22 -8.49
C PRO A 48 8.61 -7.21 -7.33
N GLU A 49 8.56 -8.51 -7.66
CA GLU A 49 8.31 -9.60 -6.70
C GLU A 49 9.25 -9.56 -5.49
N LEU A 50 10.54 -9.29 -5.72
CA LEU A 50 11.54 -9.22 -4.65
C LEU A 50 11.24 -8.12 -3.61
N ILE A 51 10.66 -6.99 -4.01
CA ILE A 51 10.26 -5.92 -3.08
C ILE A 51 8.93 -6.27 -2.42
N LYS A 52 7.99 -6.83 -3.18
CA LYS A 52 6.69 -7.30 -2.69
C LYS A 52 6.87 -8.31 -1.55
N GLU A 53 7.69 -9.34 -1.75
CA GLU A 53 7.98 -10.36 -0.72
C GLU A 53 8.58 -9.75 0.55
N GLN A 54 9.53 -8.82 0.42
CA GLN A 54 10.11 -8.14 1.58
C GLN A 54 9.05 -7.34 2.33
N ILE A 55 8.23 -6.57 1.60
CA ILE A 55 7.17 -5.77 2.20
C ILE A 55 6.15 -6.66 2.93
N GLU A 56 5.69 -7.74 2.30
CA GLU A 56 4.75 -8.68 2.91
C GLU A 56 5.34 -9.33 4.17
N TYR A 57 6.61 -9.72 4.13
CA TYR A 57 7.31 -10.30 5.27
C TYR A 57 7.38 -9.32 6.45
N TYR A 58 7.85 -8.10 6.23
CA TYR A 58 7.96 -7.10 7.29
C TYR A 58 6.59 -6.61 7.78
N ALA A 59 5.60 -6.49 6.89
CA ALA A 59 4.24 -6.12 7.25
C ALA A 59 3.61 -7.19 8.14
N LYS A 60 3.82 -8.47 7.82
CA LYS A 60 3.37 -9.60 8.64
C LYS A 60 4.02 -9.59 10.03
N LEU A 61 5.32 -9.34 10.11
CA LEU A 61 6.01 -9.20 11.40
C LEU A 61 5.47 -8.04 12.24
N SER A 62 5.12 -6.93 11.57
CA SER A 62 4.59 -5.73 12.23
C SER A 62 3.07 -5.77 12.47
N SER A 63 2.40 -6.87 12.09
CA SER A 63 0.93 -7.01 12.12
C SER A 63 0.19 -5.88 11.36
N ILE A 64 0.78 -5.42 10.25
CA ILE A 64 0.19 -4.39 9.40
C ILE A 64 -0.56 -5.06 8.24
N PRO A 65 -1.83 -4.72 7.98
CA PRO A 65 -2.57 -5.26 6.84
C PRO A 65 -1.94 -4.81 5.51
N VAL A 66 -1.89 -5.74 4.56
CA VAL A 66 -1.40 -5.51 3.20
C VAL A 66 -2.57 -5.61 2.23
N TYR A 67 -2.71 -4.61 1.37
CA TYR A 67 -3.70 -4.57 0.31
C TYR A 67 -3.01 -4.60 -1.05
N HIS A 68 -3.38 -5.57 -1.89
CA HIS A 68 -2.91 -5.64 -3.27
C HIS A 68 -3.85 -4.83 -4.14
N ALA A 69 -3.38 -3.68 -4.61
CA ALA A 69 -4.13 -2.85 -5.52
C ALA A 69 -4.01 -3.40 -6.95
N PRO A 70 -5.11 -3.47 -7.72
CA PRO A 70 -5.08 -3.87 -9.12
C PRO A 70 -4.49 -2.78 -10.04
N TYR A 71 -4.12 -1.62 -9.49
CA TYR A 71 -3.63 -0.47 -10.23
C TYR A 71 -2.09 -0.43 -10.29
N THR A 72 -1.55 0.27 -11.27
CA THR A 72 -0.11 0.48 -11.40
C THR A 72 0.39 1.56 -10.44
N SER A 73 1.69 1.56 -10.14
CA SER A 73 2.32 2.59 -9.28
C SER A 73 2.11 4.03 -9.80
N MET A 74 1.82 4.20 -11.09
CA MET A 74 1.56 5.50 -11.72
C MET A 74 0.10 5.95 -11.62
N GLU A 75 -0.82 5.04 -11.34
CA GLU A 75 -2.23 5.36 -11.09
C GLU A 75 -2.50 5.63 -9.60
N ILE A 76 -1.64 5.09 -8.73
CA ILE A 76 -1.72 5.24 -7.27
C ILE A 76 -0.92 6.46 -6.77
N GLY A 77 0.11 6.91 -7.51
CA GLY A 77 0.97 8.04 -7.14
C GLY A 77 0.65 9.29 -7.94
#